data_AF-A0A518AU46-F1
#
_entry.id   AF-A0A518AU46-F1
#
_cell.length_a   1.000
_cell.length_b   1.000
_cell.length_c   1.000
_cell.angle_alpha   90.00
_cell.angle_beta   90.00
_cell.angle_gamma   90.00
#
_symmetry.space_group_name_H-M   'P 1'
#
loop_
_entity.id
_entity.type
_entity.pdbx_description
1 polymer ?
#
loop_
_entity_poly.entity_id
_entity_poly.type
_entity_poly.pdbx_seq_one_letter_code
_entity_poly.pdbx_strand_id
1 'polypeptide(L)'
;MSTNNPLFKTSLWNVIEGTPIRTCLLTGDAVVLERIAWGAGVTVWYLCLNGEALDIIAGRLRPGSVVSFYFDHRIRNTDSSTLIHEEISDVIRSNGECVVGALERDGIEIAVDFVTSIGESMEFVTDHKQSKHYFWGPFPGRDNDGVNSVTFTVPDIDGVVRQHPH
;
A
#
# COMPACT_ATOMS: atom_id res chain seq x y z
N MET A 1 -9.59 -3.38 18.95
CA MET A 1 -10.62 -2.34 19.22
C MET A 1 -11.50 -2.24 17.98
N SER A 2 -12.82 -2.20 18.15
CA SER A 2 -13.75 -2.35 17.03
C SER A 2 -13.83 -1.07 16.19
N THR A 3 -13.50 -1.15 14.90
CA THR A 3 -13.63 -0.05 13.90
C THR A 3 -15.09 0.28 13.56
N ASN A 4 -16.06 -0.28 14.27
CA ASN A 4 -17.49 -0.06 14.07
C ASN A 4 -18.04 1.24 14.69
N ASN A 5 -17.19 2.17 15.12
CA ASN A 5 -17.66 3.48 15.57
C ASN A 5 -18.21 4.29 14.37
N PRO A 6 -19.50 4.67 14.34
CA PRO A 6 -20.09 5.41 13.23
C PRO A 6 -19.42 6.77 12.99
N LEU A 7 -19.00 7.46 14.06
CA LEU A 7 -18.32 8.76 13.95
C LEU A 7 -16.97 8.62 13.25
N PHE A 8 -16.20 7.60 13.60
CA PHE A 8 -14.94 7.28 12.92
C PHE A 8 -15.17 7.03 11.43
N LYS A 9 -16.14 6.17 11.08
CA LYS A 9 -16.45 5.86 9.68
C LYS A 9 -16.87 7.09 8.89
N THR A 10 -17.76 7.92 9.43
CA THR A 10 -18.19 9.16 8.78
C THR A 10 -17.01 10.14 8.61
N SER A 11 -16.20 10.35 9.65
CA SER A 11 -15.03 11.21 9.55
C SER A 11 -14.01 10.71 8.53
N LEU A 12 -13.75 9.39 8.49
CA LEU A 12 -12.83 8.79 7.52
C LEU A 12 -13.31 9.04 6.08
N TRP A 13 -14.59 8.81 5.82
CA TRP A 13 -15.15 9.08 4.49
C TRP A 13 -15.09 10.55 4.13
N ASN A 14 -15.38 11.47 5.07
CA ASN A 14 -15.22 12.91 4.80
C ASN A 14 -13.79 13.27 4.40
N VAL A 15 -12.78 12.63 5.02
CA VAL A 15 -11.37 12.82 4.62
C VAL A 15 -11.12 12.27 3.22
N ILE A 16 -11.52 11.02 2.94
CA ILE A 16 -11.32 10.38 1.63
C ILE A 16 -12.02 11.17 0.51
N GLU A 17 -13.28 11.57 0.69
CA GLU A 17 -14.03 12.37 -0.29
C GLU A 17 -13.46 13.79 -0.48
N GLY A 18 -12.71 14.29 0.51
CA GLY A 18 -11.95 15.54 0.39
C GLY A 18 -10.69 15.42 -0.47
N THR A 19 -10.38 14.22 -1.00
CA THR A 19 -9.18 13.96 -1.82
C THR A 19 -9.55 13.55 -3.25
N PRO A 20 -8.60 13.61 -4.21
CA PRO A 20 -8.87 13.18 -5.58
C PRO A 20 -8.85 11.64 -5.78
N ILE A 21 -8.76 10.82 -4.72
CA ILE A 21 -8.59 9.35 -4.83
C ILE A 21 -9.61 8.71 -5.76
N ARG A 22 -10.91 9.01 -5.60
CA ARG A 22 -11.96 8.42 -6.45
C ARG A 22 -11.77 8.76 -7.92
N THR A 23 -11.42 10.02 -8.21
CA THR A 23 -11.17 10.46 -9.59
C THR A 23 -9.95 9.77 -10.18
N CYS A 24 -8.86 9.63 -9.40
CA CYS A 24 -7.65 8.93 -9.84
C CYS A 24 -7.92 7.43 -10.11
N LEU A 25 -8.78 6.79 -9.29
CA LEU A 25 -9.18 5.39 -9.48
C LEU A 25 -10.01 5.14 -10.75
N LEU A 26 -10.56 6.19 -11.39
CA LEU A 26 -11.21 6.05 -12.70
C LEU A 26 -10.19 5.87 -13.83
N THR A 27 -8.94 6.25 -13.60
CA THR A 27 -7.87 6.25 -14.61
C THR A 27 -6.84 5.15 -14.43
N GLY A 28 -6.80 4.50 -13.26
CA GLY A 28 -5.86 3.44 -12.96
C GLY A 28 -6.07 2.85 -11.57
N ASP A 29 -5.30 1.81 -11.26
CA ASP A 29 -5.21 1.21 -9.93
C ASP A 29 -4.26 2.01 -9.02
N ALA A 30 -4.26 1.67 -7.73
CA ALA A 30 -3.31 2.22 -6.77
C ALA A 30 -2.72 1.15 -5.87
N VAL A 31 -1.44 1.31 -5.55
CA VAL A 31 -0.82 0.64 -4.40
C VAL A 31 -0.97 1.56 -3.19
N VAL A 32 -1.55 1.03 -2.12
CA VAL A 32 -1.90 1.78 -0.92
C VAL A 32 -1.01 1.35 0.23
N LEU A 33 -0.35 2.29 0.88
CA LEU A 33 0.47 2.05 2.05
C LEU A 33 -0.16 2.69 3.27
N GLU A 34 -0.49 1.87 4.25
CA GLU A 34 -0.86 2.31 5.59
C GLU A 34 0.33 2.20 6.54
N ARG A 35 0.83 3.35 7.00
CA ARG A 35 1.95 3.44 7.94
C ARG A 35 1.43 3.62 9.36
N ILE A 36 1.75 2.65 10.23
CA ILE A 36 1.19 2.59 11.58
C ILE A 36 2.20 3.14 12.58
N ALA A 37 1.90 4.32 13.15
CA ALA A 37 2.80 5.02 14.05
C ALA A 37 3.21 4.21 15.28
N TRP A 38 2.31 3.39 15.84
CA TRP A 38 2.56 2.61 17.07
C TRP A 38 3.08 1.19 16.78
N GLY A 39 3.25 0.85 15.50
CA GLY A 39 3.63 -0.48 15.03
C GLY A 39 5.13 -0.64 14.78
N ALA A 40 6.01 0.16 15.40
CA ALA A 40 7.45 0.11 15.15
C ALA A 40 7.85 0.25 13.66
N GLY A 41 7.09 1.04 12.88
CA GLY A 41 7.35 1.22 11.45
C GLY A 41 6.65 0.21 10.52
N VAL A 42 5.79 -0.67 11.05
CA VAL A 42 4.97 -1.57 10.23
C VAL A 42 4.15 -0.76 9.22
N THR A 43 4.24 -1.22 7.97
CA THR A 43 3.45 -0.71 6.85
C THR A 43 2.59 -1.85 6.32
N VAL A 44 1.28 -1.64 6.25
CA VAL A 44 0.35 -2.58 5.60
C VAL A 44 0.14 -2.12 4.17
N TRP A 45 0.17 -3.05 3.23
CA TRP A 45 0.09 -2.77 1.80
C TRP A 45 -1.20 -3.33 1.23
N TYR A 46 -1.87 -2.54 0.38
CA TYR A 46 -3.08 -2.94 -0.29
C TYR A 46 -3.04 -2.61 -1.78
N LEU A 47 -3.77 -3.37 -2.58
CA LEU A 47 -4.12 -3.07 -3.96
C LEU A 47 -5.53 -2.47 -4.00
N CYS A 48 -5.65 -1.27 -4.54
CA CYS A 48 -6.93 -0.58 -4.73
C CYS A 48 -7.25 -0.47 -6.22
N LEU A 49 -8.05 -1.41 -6.73
CA LEU A 49 -8.40 -1.47 -8.15
C LEU A 49 -9.55 -0.53 -8.52
N ASN A 50 -10.48 -0.28 -7.59
CA ASN A 50 -11.73 0.41 -7.85
C ASN A 50 -12.39 0.91 -6.54
N GLY A 51 -13.60 1.46 -6.66
CA GLY A 51 -14.37 1.94 -5.51
C GLY A 51 -14.74 0.86 -4.49
N GLU A 52 -15.01 -0.37 -4.92
CA GLU A 52 -15.33 -1.48 -4.01
C GLU A 52 -14.10 -1.88 -3.18
N ALA A 53 -12.93 -1.96 -3.82
CA ALA A 53 -11.66 -2.16 -3.13
C ALA A 53 -11.38 -1.02 -2.13
N LEU A 54 -11.66 0.23 -2.51
CA LEU A 54 -11.52 1.38 -1.63
C LEU A 54 -12.43 1.26 -0.40
N ASP A 55 -13.69 0.83 -0.57
CA ASP A 55 -14.62 0.61 0.54
C ASP A 55 -14.11 -0.45 1.52
N ILE A 56 -13.56 -1.56 0.99
CA ILE A 56 -12.97 -2.64 1.79
C ILE A 56 -11.72 -2.14 2.54
N ILE A 57 -10.81 -1.45 1.85
CA ILE A 57 -9.58 -0.91 2.45
C ILE A 57 -9.94 0.09 3.55
N ALA A 58 -10.86 1.02 3.30
CA ALA A 58 -11.31 1.99 4.29
C ALA A 58 -11.86 1.31 5.56
N GLY A 59 -12.51 0.15 5.41
CA GLY A 59 -12.97 -0.67 6.55
C GLY A 59 -11.86 -1.30 7.39
N ARG A 60 -10.63 -1.41 6.85
CA ARG A 60 -9.46 -2.03 7.49
C ARG A 60 -8.49 -1.02 8.12
N LEU A 61 -8.54 0.24 7.67
CA LEU A 61 -7.65 1.29 8.14
C LEU A 61 -7.74 1.48 9.66
N ARG A 62 -6.57 1.66 10.28
CA ARG A 62 -6.40 1.84 11.71
C ARG A 62 -6.49 3.32 12.07
N PRO A 63 -7.22 3.66 13.15
CA PRO A 63 -7.26 5.04 13.62
C PRO A 63 -5.87 5.64 13.83
N GLY A 64 -5.67 6.88 13.38
CA GLY A 64 -4.41 7.62 13.51
C GLY A 64 -3.27 7.16 12.58
N SER A 65 -3.47 6.18 11.70
CA SER A 65 -2.44 5.82 10.71
C SER A 65 -2.32 6.87 9.59
N VAL A 66 -1.16 6.88 8.92
CA VAL A 66 -0.95 7.69 7.70
C VAL A 66 -1.09 6.79 6.50
N VAL A 67 -1.94 7.16 5.55
CA VAL A 67 -2.26 6.35 4.38
C VAL A 67 -1.91 7.10 3.11
N SER A 68 -1.17 6.44 2.21
CA SER A 68 -0.74 7.00 0.93
C SER A 68 -1.21 6.11 -0.22
N PHE A 69 -1.84 6.70 -1.23
CA PHE A 69 -2.25 6.05 -2.47
C PHE A 69 -1.28 6.45 -3.59
N TYR A 70 -0.52 5.47 -4.11
CA TYR A 70 0.40 5.66 -5.22
C TYR A 70 -0.26 5.17 -6.51
N PHE A 71 -0.39 6.08 -7.47
CA PHE A 71 -0.96 5.83 -8.80
C PHE A 71 0.12 5.81 -9.89
N ASP A 72 1.36 6.15 -9.54
CA ASP A 72 2.48 6.07 -10.46
C ASP A 72 3.07 4.66 -10.40
N HIS A 73 3.27 4.03 -11.55
CA HIS A 73 3.67 2.61 -11.68
C HIS A 73 5.10 2.30 -11.17
N ARG A 74 5.60 3.02 -10.16
CA ARG A 74 6.87 2.79 -9.46
C ARG A 74 6.91 1.41 -8.81
N ILE A 75 5.79 0.97 -8.25
CA ILE A 75 5.57 -0.41 -7.86
C ILE A 75 4.90 -1.07 -9.06
N ARG A 76 5.70 -1.81 -9.82
CA ARG A 76 5.25 -2.57 -10.97
C ARG A 76 4.50 -3.79 -10.48
N ASN A 77 3.64 -4.33 -11.32
CA ASN A 77 2.91 -5.54 -11.04
C ASN A 77 2.76 -6.42 -12.27
N THR A 78 2.57 -7.73 -12.06
CA THR A 78 2.37 -8.71 -13.13
C THR A 78 1.72 -9.98 -12.61
N ASP A 79 1.02 -10.68 -13.50
CA ASP A 79 0.49 -12.02 -13.23
C ASP A 79 1.54 -13.13 -13.43
N SER A 80 2.72 -12.80 -13.99
CA SER A 80 3.74 -13.76 -14.40
C SER A 80 5.02 -13.66 -13.56
N SER A 81 5.31 -14.69 -12.77
CA SER A 81 6.53 -14.75 -11.95
C SER A 81 7.84 -14.83 -12.75
N THR A 82 7.78 -15.25 -14.01
CA THR A 82 8.96 -15.59 -14.82
C THR A 82 9.79 -14.38 -15.27
N LEU A 83 9.19 -13.18 -15.29
CA LEU A 83 9.82 -11.96 -15.82
C LEU A 83 10.40 -11.05 -14.73
N ILE A 84 10.21 -11.40 -13.46
CA ILE A 84 10.40 -10.46 -12.34
C ILE A 84 11.89 -10.34 -11.96
N HIS A 85 12.69 -11.40 -12.10
CA HIS A 85 14.04 -11.45 -11.54
C HIS A 85 15.04 -10.47 -12.17
N GLU A 86 15.01 -10.28 -13.49
CA GLU A 86 15.90 -9.33 -14.15
C GLU A 86 15.59 -7.89 -13.71
N GLU A 87 14.31 -7.54 -13.65
CA GLU A 87 13.87 -6.21 -13.22
C GLU A 87 14.14 -5.95 -11.74
N ILE A 88 13.91 -6.94 -10.86
CA ILE A 88 14.29 -6.84 -9.44
C ILE A 88 15.80 -6.60 -9.32
N SER A 89 16.63 -7.29 -10.12
CA SER A 89 18.07 -7.09 -10.08
C SER A 89 18.46 -5.65 -10.38
N ASP A 90 17.78 -5.00 -11.33
CA ASP A 90 18.07 -3.63 -11.73
C ASP A 90 17.63 -2.62 -10.67
N VAL A 91 16.50 -2.86 -10.00
CA VAL A 91 16.07 -2.06 -8.85
C VAL A 91 17.08 -2.19 -7.71
N ILE A 92 17.47 -3.41 -7.33
CA ILE A 92 18.47 -3.64 -6.25
C ILE A 92 19.80 -2.94 -6.58
N ARG A 93 20.29 -3.02 -7.82
CA ARG A 93 21.53 -2.35 -8.22
C ARG A 93 21.44 -0.83 -8.08
N SER A 94 20.28 -0.25 -8.37
CA SER A 94 20.07 1.19 -8.37
C SER A 94 19.78 1.74 -6.98
N ASN A 95 19.09 0.97 -6.14
CA ASN A 95 18.52 1.43 -4.87
C ASN A 95 19.10 0.73 -3.63
N GLY A 96 19.87 -0.34 -3.80
CA GLY A 96 20.39 -1.20 -2.72
C GLY A 96 19.41 -2.26 -2.24
N GLU A 97 18.10 -2.02 -2.41
CA GLU A 97 17.01 -2.92 -2.02
C GLU A 97 15.86 -2.85 -3.03
N CYS A 98 15.02 -3.87 -3.05
CA CYS A 98 13.77 -3.91 -3.80
C CYS A 98 12.66 -4.41 -2.88
N VAL A 99 11.52 -3.73 -2.92
CA VAL A 99 10.29 -4.24 -2.36
C VAL A 99 9.75 -5.30 -3.31
N VAL A 100 9.41 -6.47 -2.78
CA VAL A 100 8.64 -7.50 -3.49
C VAL A 100 7.32 -7.71 -2.78
N GLY A 101 6.28 -8.00 -3.55
CA GLY A 101 4.96 -8.26 -3.01
C GLY A 101 4.23 -9.37 -3.73
N ALA A 102 3.28 -9.98 -3.06
CA ALA A 102 2.37 -10.97 -3.61
C ALA A 102 0.95 -10.65 -3.14
N LEU A 103 0.01 -10.63 -4.08
CA LEU A 103 -1.40 -10.39 -3.74
C LEU A 103 -1.94 -11.57 -2.95
N GLU A 104 -2.56 -11.28 -1.82
CA GLU A 104 -3.19 -12.26 -0.97
C GLU A 104 -4.50 -12.79 -1.58
N ARG A 105 -5.03 -13.87 -0.98
CA ARG A 105 -6.23 -14.56 -1.48
C ARG A 105 -7.49 -13.68 -1.49
N ASP A 106 -7.52 -12.63 -0.70
CA ASP A 106 -8.64 -11.70 -0.65
C ASP A 106 -8.63 -10.68 -1.80
N GLY A 107 -7.57 -10.66 -2.61
CA GLY A 107 -7.41 -9.76 -3.75
C GLY A 107 -7.18 -8.30 -3.37
N ILE A 108 -6.90 -8.01 -2.09
CA ILE A 108 -6.77 -6.65 -1.57
C ILE A 108 -5.44 -6.48 -0.85
N GLU A 109 -5.09 -7.36 0.09
CA GLU A 109 -3.85 -7.21 0.86
C GLU A 109 -2.65 -7.70 0.04
N ILE A 110 -1.52 -7.03 0.19
CA ILE A 110 -0.26 -7.43 -0.44
C ILE A 110 0.68 -7.89 0.67
N ALA A 111 1.06 -9.16 0.65
CA ALA A 111 2.19 -9.64 1.46
C ALA A 111 3.47 -9.06 0.86
N VAL A 112 4.28 -8.39 1.68
CA VAL A 112 5.46 -7.64 1.22
C VAL A 112 6.70 -8.06 1.97
N ASP A 113 7.81 -8.13 1.25
CA ASP A 113 9.15 -8.30 1.81
C ASP A 113 10.16 -7.35 1.14
N PHE A 114 11.29 -7.13 1.81
CA PHE A 114 12.38 -6.28 1.35
C PHE A 114 13.60 -7.14 1.05
N VAL A 115 13.94 -7.20 -0.24
CA VAL A 115 15.01 -8.07 -0.72
C VAL A 115 16.20 -7.25 -1.21
N THR A 116 17.39 -7.72 -0.86
CA THR A 116 18.68 -7.14 -1.25
C THR A 116 19.44 -8.02 -2.22
N SER A 117 18.90 -9.21 -2.52
CA SER A 117 19.49 -10.14 -3.48
C SER A 117 18.43 -10.89 -4.30
N ILE A 118 18.86 -11.46 -5.43
CA ILE A 118 17.99 -12.32 -6.25
C ILE A 118 17.60 -13.61 -5.52
N GLY A 119 18.49 -14.15 -4.68
CA GLY A 119 18.19 -15.34 -3.87
C GLY A 119 16.98 -15.12 -2.96
N GLU A 120 16.95 -14.00 -2.23
CA GLU A 120 15.83 -13.62 -1.37
C GLU A 120 14.53 -13.41 -2.18
N SER A 121 14.61 -12.79 -3.37
CA SER A 121 13.42 -12.64 -4.23
C SER A 121 12.86 -13.99 -4.71
N MET A 122 13.73 -14.96 -5.02
CA MET A 122 13.32 -16.30 -5.43
C MET A 122 12.68 -17.06 -4.26
N GLU A 123 13.21 -16.90 -3.05
CA GLU A 123 12.62 -17.46 -1.83
C GLU A 123 11.23 -16.89 -1.61
N PHE A 124 11.07 -15.56 -1.68
CA PHE A 124 9.77 -14.90 -1.57
C PHE A 124 8.73 -15.42 -2.57
N VAL A 125 9.08 -15.51 -3.86
CA VAL A 125 8.19 -16.05 -4.90
C VAL A 125 7.84 -17.52 -4.64
N THR A 126 8.78 -18.30 -4.10
CA THR A 126 8.55 -19.71 -3.76
C THR A 126 7.55 -19.84 -2.61
N ASP A 127 7.69 -19.02 -1.58
CA ASP A 127 6.80 -18.99 -0.42
C ASP A 127 5.39 -18.53 -0.81
N HIS A 128 5.30 -17.62 -1.78
CA HIS A 128 4.05 -17.06 -2.28
C HIS A 128 3.59 -17.63 -3.62
N LYS A 129 4.06 -18.82 -4.03
CA LYS A 129 3.78 -19.43 -5.36
C LYS A 129 2.30 -19.59 -5.73
N GLN A 130 1.41 -19.52 -4.74
CA GLN A 130 -0.04 -19.59 -4.95
C GLN A 130 -0.64 -18.24 -5.37
N SER A 131 0.10 -17.15 -5.17
CA SER A 131 -0.31 -15.84 -5.64
C SER A 131 -0.29 -15.82 -7.16
N LYS A 132 -1.30 -15.16 -7.71
CA LYS A 132 -1.46 -14.97 -9.14
C LYS A 132 -0.95 -13.61 -9.60
N HIS A 133 -0.52 -12.76 -8.67
CA HIS A 133 -0.20 -11.38 -8.96
C HIS A 133 0.91 -10.90 -8.02
N TYR A 134 2.02 -10.48 -8.61
CA TYR A 134 3.23 -10.08 -7.90
C TYR A 134 3.53 -8.62 -8.13
N PHE A 135 4.20 -8.01 -7.16
CA PHE A 135 4.59 -6.61 -7.15
C PHE A 135 6.10 -6.50 -6.96
N TRP A 136 6.72 -5.50 -7.59
CA TRP A 136 8.12 -5.17 -7.32
C TRP A 136 8.43 -3.70 -7.61
N GLY A 137 9.40 -3.14 -6.90
CA GLY A 137 9.86 -1.79 -7.13
C GLY A 137 10.68 -1.23 -5.97
N PRO A 138 11.14 0.03 -6.06
CA PRO A 138 11.76 0.70 -4.93
C PRO A 138 10.71 1.01 -3.85
N PHE A 139 11.11 1.01 -2.57
CA PHE A 139 10.21 1.43 -1.49
C PHE A 139 9.79 2.90 -1.69
N PRO A 140 8.48 3.20 -1.69
CA PRO A 140 8.02 4.57 -1.83
C PRO A 140 8.15 5.28 -0.48
N GLY A 141 9.25 6.00 -0.32
CA GLY A 141 9.54 6.82 0.85
C GLY A 141 8.52 7.96 1.05
N ARG A 142 8.41 8.43 2.30
CA ARG A 142 7.53 9.56 2.66
C ARG A 142 7.88 10.87 1.97
N ASP A 143 9.12 11.02 1.53
CA ASP A 143 9.61 12.15 0.74
C ASP A 143 8.86 12.31 -0.60
N ASN A 144 8.21 11.25 -1.07
CA ASN A 144 7.39 11.24 -2.27
C ASN A 144 5.90 11.52 -2.01
N ASP A 145 5.50 11.63 -0.74
CA ASP A 145 4.11 11.83 -0.37
C ASP A 145 3.61 13.21 -0.81
N GLY A 146 2.42 13.25 -1.43
CA GLY A 146 1.81 14.49 -1.94
C GLY A 146 2.36 15.01 -3.26
N VAL A 147 3.48 14.45 -3.76
CA VAL A 147 4.00 14.75 -5.11
C VAL A 147 3.49 13.73 -6.11
N ASN A 148 3.67 12.44 -5.80
CA ASN A 148 3.28 11.32 -6.66
C ASN A 148 2.23 10.41 -6.01
N SER A 149 1.70 10.84 -4.85
CA SER A 149 0.72 10.09 -4.09
C SER A 149 -0.32 11.02 -3.48
N VAL A 150 -1.50 10.47 -3.22
CA VAL A 150 -2.50 11.13 -2.37
C VAL A 150 -2.35 10.59 -0.97
N THR A 151 -1.93 11.44 -0.03
CA THR A 151 -1.67 11.04 1.36
C THR A 151 -2.59 11.78 2.33
N PHE A 152 -3.13 11.05 3.29
CA PHE A 152 -3.93 11.61 4.38
C PHE A 152 -3.69 10.88 5.70
N THR A 153 -4.09 11.52 6.80
CA THR A 153 -4.09 10.89 8.13
C THR A 153 -5.49 10.38 8.43
N VAL A 154 -5.58 9.11 8.81
CA VAL A 154 -6.82 8.47 9.23
C VAL A 154 -7.25 9.11 10.56
N PRO A 155 -8.52 9.54 10.71
CA PRO A 155 -9.01 10.06 11.98
C PRO A 155 -8.76 9.08 13.12
N ASP A 156 -8.61 9.57 14.34
CA ASP A 156 -8.53 8.73 15.51
C ASP A 156 -9.93 8.14 15.85
N ILE A 157 -10.02 7.27 16.85
CA ILE A 157 -11.25 6.53 17.18
C ILE A 157 -12.42 7.44 17.58
N ASP A 158 -12.14 8.67 18.01
CA ASP A 158 -13.11 9.72 18.33
C ASP A 158 -13.53 10.55 17.10
N GLY A 159 -13.00 10.23 15.92
CA GLY A 159 -13.30 10.89 14.66
C GLY A 159 -12.48 12.17 14.42
N VAL A 160 -11.50 12.48 15.27
CA VAL A 160 -10.63 13.66 15.12
C VAL A 160 -9.38 13.32 14.34
N VAL A 161 -9.06 14.11 13.31
CA VAL A 161 -7.76 14.03 12.64
C VAL A 161 -6.73 14.77 13.48
N ARG A 162 -5.77 14.05 14.05
CA ARG A 162 -4.65 14.63 14.79
C ARG A 162 -3.42 14.65 13.89
N GLN A 163 -2.75 15.80 13.81
CA GLN A 163 -1.42 15.84 13.22
C GLN A 163 -0.44 15.21 14.20
N HIS A 164 0.15 14.08 13.84
CA HIS A 164 1.28 13.56 14.58
C HIS A 164 2.50 14.45 14.30
N PRO A 165 3.18 14.97 15.34
CA PRO A 165 4.40 15.74 15.14
C PRO A 165 5.42 14.87 14.41
N HIS A 166 6.03 15.46 13.39
CA HIS A 166 7.09 14.84 12.59
C HIS A 166 8.37 14.65 13.41
#